data_AF-A0A1N6EUE7-F1
#
_entry.id   AF-A0A1N6EUE7-F1
#
_cell.length_a   1.000
_cell.length_b   1.000
_cell.length_c   1.000
_cell.angle_alpha   90.00
_cell.angle_beta   90.00
_cell.angle_gamma   90.00
#
_symmetry.space_group_name_H-M   'P 1'
#
loop_
_entity.id
_entity.type
_entity.pdbx_description
1 polymer ?
#
loop_
_entity_poly.entity_id
_entity_poly.type
_entity_poly.pdbx_seq_one_letter_code
_entity_poly.pdbx_strand_id
1 'polypeptide(L)'
;MNLELAISLLIVLALILANLPWLMRDRVFLVFSRHDKPFWLGLLEWGVYYALSMTLARFVEWRVMGNLSEQGWEFWTTTFFLFMIFAFPGFIVRYNLSRYLQAARS
;
A
#
# COMPACT_ATOMS: atom_id res chain seq x y z
N MET A 1 22.11 11.84 -3.10
CA MET A 1 21.15 11.37 -2.08
C MET A 1 21.73 10.12 -1.46
N ASN A 2 21.71 9.99 -0.13
CA ASN A 2 22.15 8.75 0.52
C ASN A 2 21.17 7.63 0.16
N LEU A 3 21.70 6.50 -0.33
CA LEU A 3 20.91 5.34 -0.72
C LEU A 3 20.01 4.85 0.43
N GLU A 4 20.53 4.88 1.65
CA GLU A 4 19.82 4.50 2.88
C GLU A 4 18.55 5.34 3.11
N LEU A 5 18.64 6.65 2.87
CA LEU A 5 17.48 7.55 3.00
C LEU A 5 16.44 7.26 1.93
N ALA A 6 16.87 6.99 0.70
CA ALA A 6 15.96 6.66 -0.40
C ALA A 6 15.19 5.35 -0.13
N ILE A 7 15.88 4.31 0.34
CA ILE A 7 15.27 3.02 0.70
C ILE A 7 14.29 3.21 1.85
N SER A 8 14.70 3.92 2.91
CA SER A 8 13.84 4.18 4.07
C SER A 8 12.56 4.92 3.68
N LEU A 9 12.68 5.93 2.82
CA LEU A 9 11.54 6.69 2.31
C LEU A 9 10.60 5.83 1.47
N LEU A 10 11.14 4.93 0.63
CA LEU A 10 10.34 3.97 -0.14
C LEU A 10 9.57 3.01 0.77
N ILE A 11 10.19 2.52 1.85
CA ILE A 11 9.51 1.63 2.81
C ILE A 11 8.38 2.36 3.52
N VAL A 12 8.64 3.59 4.02
CA VAL A 12 7.60 4.40 4.67
C VAL A 12 6.47 4.72 3.69
N LEU A 13 6.80 5.07 2.45
CA LEU A 13 5.83 5.33 1.40
C LEU A 13 4.99 4.08 1.08
N ALA A 14 5.62 2.91 0.96
CA ALA A 14 4.93 1.64 0.73
C ALA A 14 3.98 1.31 1.88
N LEU A 15 4.38 1.57 3.14
CA LEU A 15 3.56 1.35 4.31
C LEU A 15 2.32 2.27 4.33
N ILE A 16 2.48 3.53 3.92
CA ILE A 16 1.36 4.48 3.77
C ILE A 16 0.42 4.02 2.64
N LEU A 17 0.97 3.74 1.45
CA LEU A 17 0.22 3.31 0.26
C LEU A 17 -0.55 2.00 0.49
N ALA A 18 0.03 1.04 1.21
CA ALA A 18 -0.61 -0.24 1.52
C ALA A 18 -1.87 -0.07 2.38
N ASN A 19 -1.89 0.94 3.26
CA ASN A 19 -2.99 1.20 4.20
C ASN A 19 -4.04 2.20 3.70
N LEU A 20 -3.66 3.08 2.77
CA LEU A 20 -4.55 4.07 2.15
C LEU A 20 -5.91 3.50 1.67
N PRO A 21 -5.96 2.41 0.88
CA PRO A 21 -7.23 1.91 0.33
C PRO A 21 -8.19 1.39 1.41
N TRP A 22 -7.66 1.03 2.58
CA TRP A 22 -8.42 0.49 3.71
C TRP A 22 -8.88 1.56 4.70
N LEU A 23 -8.06 2.59 4.94
CA LEU A 23 -8.43 3.72 5.80
C LEU A 23 -9.50 4.62 5.15
N MET A 24 -9.40 4.84 3.83
CA MET A 24 -10.31 5.72 3.10
C MET A 24 -11.59 4.97 2.72
N ARG A 25 -12.56 4.95 3.65
CA ARG A 25 -13.83 4.21 3.49
C ARG A 25 -14.72 4.80 2.38
N ASP A 26 -14.87 6.11 2.38
CA ASP A 26 -15.80 6.83 1.49
C ASP A 26 -15.15 7.32 0.19
N ARG A 27 -13.84 7.10 0.00
CA ARG A 27 -13.07 7.55 -1.16
C ARG A 27 -12.40 6.39 -1.89
N VAL A 28 -12.72 6.25 -3.17
CA VAL A 28 -12.09 5.34 -4.13
C VAL A 28 -11.00 6.14 -4.85
N PHE A 29 -9.77 5.62 -4.85
CA PHE A 29 -8.57 6.23 -5.42
C PHE A 29 -8.28 7.65 -4.93
N LEU A 30 -8.76 8.04 -3.73
CA LEU A 30 -8.76 9.43 -3.21
C LEU A 30 -9.63 10.42 -4.01
N VAL A 31 -10.21 10.00 -5.14
CA VAL A 31 -10.86 10.88 -6.13
C VAL A 31 -12.39 10.72 -6.13
N PHE A 32 -12.90 9.49 -6.06
CA PHE A 32 -14.33 9.23 -6.20
C PHE A 32 -14.98 8.95 -4.86
N SER A 33 -15.95 9.78 -4.45
CA SER A 33 -16.72 9.51 -3.24
C SER A 33 -17.80 8.46 -3.53
N ARG A 34 -17.73 7.31 -2.84
CA ARG A 34 -18.71 6.23 -2.96
C ARG A 34 -19.03 5.71 -1.56
N HIS A 35 -20.28 5.85 -1.15
CA HIS A 35 -20.76 5.44 0.18
C HIS A 35 -20.66 3.91 0.40
N ASP A 36 -20.84 3.11 -0.65
CA ASP A 36 -20.66 1.66 -0.62
C ASP A 36 -19.49 1.23 -1.50
N LYS A 37 -18.29 1.24 -0.91
CA LYS A 37 -17.07 0.75 -1.55
C LYS A 37 -16.96 -0.77 -1.39
N PRO A 38 -17.19 -1.58 -2.45
CA PRO A 38 -17.11 -3.03 -2.34
C PRO A 38 -15.68 -3.48 -2.02
N PHE A 39 -15.55 -4.62 -1.33
CA PHE A 39 -14.25 -5.16 -0.93
C PHE A 39 -13.31 -5.36 -2.12
N TRP A 40 -13.83 -5.92 -3.21
CA TRP A 40 -13.08 -6.16 -4.45
C TRP A 40 -12.46 -4.90 -5.05
N LEU A 41 -13.14 -3.76 -4.95
CA LEU A 41 -12.61 -2.48 -5.43
C LEU A 41 -11.44 -2.00 -4.58
N GLY A 42 -11.52 -2.18 -3.26
CA GLY A 42 -10.40 -1.93 -2.35
C GLY A 42 -9.20 -2.83 -2.63
N LEU A 43 -9.43 -4.08 -3.03
CA LEU A 43 -8.37 -5.02 -3.44
C LEU A 43 -7.70 -4.58 -4.75
N LEU A 44 -8.50 -4.09 -5.71
CA LEU A 44 -8.01 -3.56 -6.97
C LEU A 44 -7.15 -2.30 -6.76
N GLU A 45 -7.63 -1.35 -5.94
CA GLU A 45 -6.84 -0.18 -5.54
C GLU A 45 -5.53 -0.57 -4.85
N TRP A 46 -5.58 -1.53 -3.93
CA TRP A 46 -4.38 -2.04 -3.25
C TRP A 46 -3.38 -2.62 -4.27
N GLY A 47 -3.84 -3.39 -5.26
CA GLY A 47 -3.00 -3.89 -6.34
C GLY A 47 -2.39 -2.78 -7.20
N VAL A 48 -3.15 -1.71 -7.48
CA VAL A 48 -2.62 -0.53 -8.19
C VAL A 48 -1.59 0.22 -7.37
N TYR A 49 -1.81 0.40 -6.06
CA TYR A 49 -0.84 1.03 -5.18
C TYR A 49 0.44 0.20 -5.01
N TYR A 50 0.34 -1.14 -5.00
CA TYR A 50 1.49 -2.03 -5.06
C TYR A 50 2.30 -1.80 -6.34
N ALA A 51 1.65 -1.84 -7.50
CA ALA A 51 2.31 -1.60 -8.79
C ALA A 51 2.97 -0.21 -8.86
N LEU A 52 2.31 0.81 -8.30
CA LEU A 52 2.82 2.18 -8.23
C LEU A 52 4.05 2.30 -7.31
N SER A 53 3.99 1.69 -6.12
CA SER A 53 5.12 1.63 -5.20
C SER A 53 6.32 0.91 -5.82
N MET A 54 6.08 -0.20 -6.53
CA MET A 54 7.12 -0.97 -7.20
C MET A 54 7.76 -0.19 -8.37
N THR A 55 6.93 0.51 -9.15
CA THR A 55 7.41 1.38 -10.24
C THR A 55 8.25 2.53 -9.70
N LEU A 56 7.83 3.16 -8.60
CA LEU A 56 8.60 4.21 -7.92
C LEU A 56 9.93 3.68 -7.39
N ALA A 57 9.95 2.49 -6.78
CA ALA A 57 11.17 1.89 -6.27
C ALA A 57 12.19 1.64 -7.39
N ARG A 58 11.75 1.07 -8.52
CA ARG A 58 12.60 0.85 -9.71
C ARG A 58 13.07 2.17 -10.33
N PHE A 59 12.21 3.18 -10.36
CA PHE A 59 12.59 4.50 -10.87
C PHE A 59 13.66 5.17 -9.99
N VAL A 60 13.53 5.07 -8.67
CA VAL A 60 14.55 5.58 -7.73
C VAL A 60 15.85 4.79 -7.88
N GLU A 61 15.80 3.46 -7.98
CA GLU A 61 16.97 2.61 -8.22
C GLU A 61 17.70 3.04 -9.50
N TRP A 62 16.97 3.20 -10.61
CA TRP A 62 17.51 3.68 -11.88
C TRP A 62 18.18 5.06 -11.76
N ARG A 63 17.55 6.00 -11.05
CA ARG A 63 18.05 7.36 -10.89
C ARG A 63 19.29 7.44 -9.98
N VAL A 64 19.42 6.55 -9.00
CA VAL A 64 20.53 6.56 -8.03
C VAL A 64 21.71 5.73 -8.51
N MET A 65 21.48 4.53 -9.06
CA MET A 65 22.55 3.59 -9.45
C MET A 65 22.85 3.57 -10.94
N GLY A 66 21.97 4.10 -11.80
CA GLY A 66 22.14 4.10 -13.26
C GLY A 66 21.96 2.73 -13.93
N ASN A 67 21.81 1.66 -13.16
CA ASN A 67 21.51 0.30 -13.63
C ASN A 67 20.36 -0.29 -12.81
N LEU A 68 19.51 -1.09 -13.47
CA LEU A 68 18.55 -1.94 -12.79
C LEU A 68 19.22 -3.28 -12.50
N SER A 69 19.21 -3.69 -11.24
CA SER A 69 19.65 -5.04 -10.89
C SER A 69 18.66 -6.08 -11.45
N GLU A 70 19.16 -7.22 -11.90
CA GLU A 70 18.30 -8.35 -12.28
C GLU A 70 17.60 -8.90 -11.03
N GLN A 71 16.35 -8.49 -10.84
CA GLN A 71 15.51 -8.95 -9.74
C GLN A 71 14.82 -10.26 -10.13
N GLY A 72 15.21 -11.35 -9.47
CA GLY A 72 14.58 -12.67 -9.61
C GLY A 72 13.13 -12.71 -9.11
N TRP A 73 12.42 -13.80 -9.40
CA TRP A 73 11.03 -14.01 -8.99
C TRP A 73 10.84 -13.96 -7.47
N GLU A 74 11.89 -14.26 -6.69
CA GLU A 74 11.93 -14.21 -5.24
C GLU A 74 11.68 -12.80 -4.72
N PHE A 75 12.25 -11.79 -5.39
CA PHE A 75 12.08 -10.39 -5.02
C PHE A 75 10.62 -9.97 -5.19
N TRP A 76 10.02 -10.25 -6.35
CA TRP A 76 8.62 -9.94 -6.62
C TRP A 76 7.68 -10.58 -5.61
N THR A 77 7.91 -11.86 -5.30
CA THR A 77 7.11 -12.62 -4.36
C THR A 77 7.23 -12.06 -2.95
N THR A 78 8.45 -11.79 -2.50
CA THR A 78 8.72 -11.25 -1.16
C THR A 78 8.10 -9.86 -0.99
N THR A 79 8.29 -8.95 -1.95
CA THR A 79 7.72 -7.59 -1.87
C THR A 79 6.19 -7.64 -1.92
N PHE A 80 5.60 -8.56 -2.67
CA PHE A 80 4.15 -8.76 -2.69
C PHE A 80 3.61 -9.16 -1.31
N PHE A 81 4.19 -10.18 -0.68
CA PHE A 81 3.77 -10.60 0.67
C PHE A 81 4.07 -9.53 1.73
N LEU A 82 5.19 -8.83 1.61
CA LEU A 82 5.51 -7.72 2.50
C LEU A 82 4.45 -6.61 2.43
N PHE A 83 4.05 -6.22 1.21
CA PHE A 83 3.00 -5.23 0.99
C PHE A 83 1.63 -5.70 1.52
N MET A 84 1.36 -7.01 1.46
CA MET A 84 0.16 -7.62 2.04
C MET A 84 0.16 -7.53 3.57
N ILE A 85 1.29 -7.82 4.21
CA ILE A 85 1.46 -7.68 5.67
C ILE A 85 1.29 -6.21 6.08
N PHE A 86 1.88 -5.27 5.33
CA PHE A 86 1.73 -3.84 5.63
C PHE A 86 0.30 -3.33 5.52
N ALA A 87 -0.56 -3.95 4.71
CA ALA A 87 -1.96 -3.58 4.59
C ALA A 87 -2.83 -4.07 5.77
N PHE A 88 -2.32 -4.98 6.60
CA PHE A 88 -3.04 -5.60 7.70
C PHE A 88 -3.61 -4.61 8.74
N PRO A 89 -2.86 -3.62 9.26
CA PRO A 89 -3.41 -2.65 10.22
C PRO A 89 -4.60 -1.87 9.65
N GLY A 90 -4.51 -1.39 8.41
CA GLY A 90 -5.62 -0.70 7.76
C GLY A 90 -6.83 -1.61 7.58
N PHE A 91 -6.61 -2.88 7.23
CA PHE A 91 -7.67 -3.88 7.13
C PHE A 91 -8.39 -4.10 8.49
N ILE A 92 -7.65 -4.25 9.59
CA ILE A 92 -8.22 -4.42 10.93
C ILE A 92 -9.08 -3.21 11.31
N VAL A 93 -8.57 -1.98 11.11
CA VAL A 93 -9.29 -0.75 11.46
C VAL A 93 -10.64 -0.68 10.72
N ARG A 94 -10.63 -1.02 9.43
CA ARG A 94 -11.85 -0.99 8.60
C ARG A 94 -12.88 -2.01 9.05
N TYR A 95 -12.49 -3.27 9.27
CA TYR A 95 -13.44 -4.37 9.45
C TYR A 95 -13.75 -4.70 10.90
N ASN A 96 -12.78 -4.56 11.79
CA ASN A 96 -12.87 -5.01 13.16
C ASN A 96 -13.17 -3.81 14.09
N LEU A 97 -12.32 -2.78 14.10
CA LEU A 97 -12.45 -1.66 15.05
C LEU A 97 -13.70 -0.81 14.82
N SER A 98 -14.07 -0.56 13.56
CA SER A 98 -15.27 0.24 13.25
C SER A 98 -16.56 -0.38 13.79
N ARG A 99 -16.62 -1.72 13.90
CA ARG A 99 -17.76 -2.44 14.48
C ARG A 99 -17.81 -2.28 16.00
N TYR A 100 -16.66 -2.40 16.68
CA TYR A 100 -16.59 -2.23 18.13
C TYR A 100 -16.89 -0.78 18.56
N LEU A 101 -16.40 0.22 17.83
CA LEU A 101 -16.70 1.62 18.13
C LEU A 101 -18.19 1.98 17.93
N GLN A 102 -18.87 1.32 17.00
CA GLN A 102 -20.32 1.50 16.81
C GLN A 102 -21.12 0.82 17.93
N ALA A 103 -20.72 -0.39 18.33
CA ALA A 103 -21.37 -1.13 19.41
C ALA A 103 -21.16 -0.49 20.80
N ALA A 104 -20.03 0.18 21.04
CA ALA A 104 -19.78 0.92 22.28
C ALA A 104 -20.51 2.28 22.36
N ARG A 105 -21.15 2.72 21.27
CA ARG A 105 -21.85 4.02 21.17
C ARG A 105 -23.37 3.90 21.32
N SER A 106 -23.91 2.68 21.33
CA SER A 106 -25.33 2.36 21.60
C SER A 106 -25.53 2.01 23.06
#